data_AF-A0AAN1PVG8-F1
#
_entry.id   AF-A0AAN1PVG8-F1
#
_cell.length_a   1.000
_cell.length_b   1.000
_cell.length_c   1.000
_cell.angle_alpha   90.00
_cell.angle_beta   90.00
_cell.angle_gamma   90.00
#
_symmetry.space_group_name_H-M   'P 1'
#
loop_
_entity.id
_entity.type
_entity.pdbx_description
1 polymer ?
#
loop_
_entity_poly.entity_id
_entity_poly.type
_entity_poly.pdbx_seq_one_letter_code
_entity_poly.pdbx_strand_id
1 'polypeptide(L)'
;MMGSECSAERELEKKKRSKIRDGYRELQVIDQAHLVQSNFKPNDIIRKAAREQIRTNNESVIFELIDQLIEKNIHNIVSNTEIEFDDELGLFKTPLGFVDAHIIDEAEKLLNEMVPFFKKGDFSSDSVRTMFCDYLMLIPQKAKSKLAIETFFDTEEKIDKQFGIIADLRSSVEQLDEINEQLLKEVKEKRENQPTPELFGCSVNLVEDQAVIDEIKKIYQSNQSSYHSSSNMRVKRVFEVTIDHMTKGFEENKMSEQKNVWTLWHGTRAGNVVSILKNGLIIPPETAGHVVGRMFGNGVYFSNNSTKSLNYSAGFWSGKKEYTCYMFLCDVAMGEYFVPEYSDSSLHKDGHDSVFAKAGESSVMNNEMIVFDLNRIRPKYLVEFN
;
A
#
# COMPACT_ATOMS: atom_id res chain seq x y z
N MET A 1 -37.12 -32.75 -23.05
CA MET A 1 -35.90 -33.59 -23.13
C MET A 1 -34.86 -32.90 -22.26
N MET A 2 -34.70 -33.33 -21.00
CA MET A 2 -33.63 -32.79 -20.16
C MET A 2 -32.31 -33.25 -20.79
N GLY A 3 -31.53 -32.31 -21.33
CA GLY A 3 -30.20 -32.62 -21.82
C GLY A 3 -29.40 -33.21 -20.66
N SER A 4 -28.75 -34.36 -20.88
CA SER A 4 -27.84 -34.92 -19.90
C SER A 4 -26.76 -33.90 -19.53
N GLU A 5 -26.21 -33.98 -18.33
CA GLU A 5 -25.07 -33.16 -17.88
C GLU A 5 -23.96 -33.12 -18.93
N CYS A 6 -23.65 -34.28 -19.52
CA CYS A 6 -22.71 -34.41 -20.63
C CYS A 6 -23.09 -33.60 -21.90
N SER A 7 -24.38 -33.43 -22.19
CA SER A 7 -24.84 -32.56 -23.29
C SER A 7 -24.66 -31.08 -22.96
N ALA A 8 -24.84 -30.68 -21.69
CA ALA A 8 -24.64 -29.31 -21.26
C ALA A 8 -23.14 -28.94 -21.28
N GLU A 9 -22.27 -29.82 -20.78
CA GLU A 9 -20.81 -29.67 -20.84
C GLU A 9 -20.30 -29.51 -22.28
N ARG A 10 -20.80 -30.32 -23.22
CA ARG A 10 -20.41 -30.24 -24.64
C ARG A 10 -20.79 -28.91 -25.28
N GLU A 11 -21.99 -28.40 -24.99
CA GLU A 11 -22.42 -27.09 -25.52
C GLU A 11 -21.64 -25.94 -24.88
N LEU A 12 -21.32 -26.03 -23.58
CA LEU A 12 -20.45 -25.08 -22.90
C LEU A 12 -19.07 -25.03 -23.55
N GLU A 13 -18.41 -26.18 -23.73
CA GLU A 13 -17.10 -26.28 -24.35
C GLU A 13 -17.09 -25.78 -25.80
N LYS A 14 -18.15 -26.09 -26.57
CA LYS A 14 -18.32 -25.59 -27.94
C LYS A 14 -18.46 -24.07 -27.95
N LYS A 15 -19.25 -23.49 -27.04
CA LYS A 15 -19.42 -22.05 -26.94
C LYS A 15 -18.13 -21.36 -26.51
N LYS A 16 -17.41 -21.93 -25.55
CA LYS A 16 -16.09 -21.48 -25.09
C LYS A 16 -15.09 -21.42 -26.24
N ARG A 17 -14.94 -22.50 -27.00
CA ARG A 17 -14.07 -22.54 -28.20
C ARG A 17 -14.49 -21.53 -29.27
N SER A 18 -15.80 -21.32 -29.46
CA SER A 18 -16.29 -20.28 -30.38
C SER A 18 -15.85 -18.90 -29.92
N LYS A 19 -16.00 -18.57 -28.64
CA LYS A 19 -15.60 -17.28 -28.08
C LYS A 19 -14.10 -17.06 -28.12
N ILE A 20 -13.30 -18.08 -27.82
CA ILE A 20 -11.84 -18.00 -27.96
C ILE A 20 -11.43 -17.66 -29.40
N ARG A 21 -12.12 -18.24 -30.39
CA ARG A 21 -11.89 -17.93 -31.82
C ARG A 21 -12.28 -16.50 -32.20
N ASP A 22 -13.30 -15.94 -31.54
CA ASP A 22 -13.73 -14.55 -31.69
C ASP A 22 -12.78 -13.57 -30.97
N GLY A 23 -11.68 -14.04 -30.37
CA GLY A 23 -10.65 -13.23 -29.71
C GLY A 23 -10.84 -13.05 -28.20
N TYR A 24 -11.82 -13.72 -27.59
CA TYR A 24 -12.02 -13.69 -26.14
C TYR A 24 -10.97 -14.55 -25.43
N ARG A 25 -10.55 -14.14 -24.23
CA ARG A 25 -9.61 -14.88 -23.40
C ARG A 25 -10.32 -15.54 -22.23
N GLU A 26 -9.89 -16.73 -21.86
CA GLU A 26 -10.32 -17.37 -20.63
C GLU A 26 -9.56 -16.76 -19.46
N LEU A 27 -10.29 -16.34 -18.43
CA LEU A 27 -9.74 -15.82 -17.18
C LEU A 27 -9.98 -16.85 -16.09
N GLN A 28 -8.95 -17.14 -15.30
CA GLN A 28 -9.13 -17.88 -14.06
C GLN A 28 -9.69 -16.90 -13.03
N VAL A 29 -10.90 -17.20 -12.54
CA VAL A 29 -11.55 -16.44 -11.47
C VAL A 29 -11.71 -17.39 -10.30
N ILE A 30 -11.32 -16.96 -9.10
CA ILE A 30 -11.57 -17.76 -7.90
C ILE A 30 -13.07 -17.84 -7.66
N ASP A 31 -13.57 -19.07 -7.55
CA ASP A 31 -14.95 -19.37 -7.20
C ASP A 31 -15.19 -19.11 -5.70
N GLN A 32 -16.39 -18.64 -5.35
CA GLN A 32 -16.80 -18.17 -4.02
C GLN A 32 -16.66 -19.22 -2.89
N ALA A 33 -16.37 -20.48 -3.23
CA ALA A 33 -16.45 -21.63 -2.34
C ALA A 33 -15.37 -21.68 -1.24
N HIS A 34 -14.27 -20.93 -1.37
CA HIS A 34 -13.17 -20.94 -0.39
C HIS A 34 -13.19 -19.77 0.60
N LEU A 35 -13.99 -18.75 0.35
CA LEU A 35 -14.16 -17.63 1.26
C LEU A 35 -15.09 -18.10 2.36
N VAL A 36 -14.54 -18.32 3.55
CA VAL A 36 -15.27 -18.77 4.73
C VAL A 36 -16.55 -17.95 4.85
N GLN A 37 -17.71 -18.62 4.79
CA GLN A 37 -19.01 -18.09 5.19
C GLN A 37 -18.97 -17.77 6.69
N SER A 38 -18.23 -16.74 7.07
CA SER A 38 -18.36 -16.14 8.38
C SER A 38 -19.49 -15.13 8.26
N ASN A 39 -20.45 -15.14 9.18
CA ASN A 39 -21.51 -14.13 9.26
C ASN A 39 -20.97 -12.73 9.63
N PHE A 40 -19.67 -12.48 9.45
CA PHE A 40 -18.96 -11.31 9.95
C PHE A 40 -18.28 -10.59 8.79
N LYS A 41 -18.60 -9.30 8.65
CA LYS A 41 -17.97 -8.43 7.67
C LYS A 41 -16.51 -8.19 8.09
N PRO A 42 -15.51 -8.40 7.22
CA PRO A 42 -14.11 -8.29 7.62
C PRO A 42 -13.74 -6.92 8.20
N ASN A 43 -14.26 -5.83 7.63
CA ASN A 43 -14.03 -4.49 8.17
C ASN A 43 -14.62 -4.31 9.58
N ASP A 44 -15.71 -4.99 9.92
CA ASP A 44 -16.28 -4.94 11.26
C ASP A 44 -15.42 -5.73 12.26
N ILE A 45 -14.79 -6.81 11.80
CA ILE A 45 -13.77 -7.55 12.58
C ILE A 45 -12.58 -6.63 12.87
N ILE A 46 -12.06 -5.93 11.86
CA ILE A 46 -10.95 -4.98 12.03
C ILE A 46 -11.32 -3.87 13.01
N ARG A 47 -12.52 -3.28 12.88
CA ARG A 47 -13.02 -2.25 13.80
C ARG A 47 -13.13 -2.77 15.23
N LYS A 48 -13.70 -3.96 15.40
CA LYS A 48 -13.83 -4.60 16.71
C LYS A 48 -12.46 -4.88 17.33
N ALA A 49 -11.52 -5.43 16.55
CA ALA A 49 -10.16 -5.69 16.99
C ALA A 49 -9.44 -4.40 17.39
N ALA A 50 -9.56 -3.35 16.57
CA ALA A 50 -8.98 -2.05 16.88
C ALA A 50 -9.49 -1.50 18.22
N ARG A 51 -10.81 -1.64 18.48
CA ARG A 51 -11.44 -1.20 19.74
C ARG A 51 -11.00 -2.00 20.96
N GLU A 52 -10.74 -3.29 20.80
CA GLU A 52 -10.38 -4.18 21.90
C GLU A 52 -8.87 -4.22 22.18
N GLN A 53 -8.04 -3.99 21.16
CA GLN A 53 -6.60 -4.31 21.20
C GLN A 53 -5.69 -3.09 21.09
N ILE A 54 -6.10 -2.00 20.42
CA ILE A 54 -5.27 -0.79 20.34
C ILE A 54 -5.30 -0.08 21.70
N ARG A 55 -4.12 0.02 22.32
CA ARG A 55 -3.97 0.76 23.58
C ARG A 55 -3.95 2.26 23.29
N THR A 56 -4.83 3.02 23.94
CA THR A 56 -4.94 4.46 23.68
C THR A 56 -5.31 5.27 24.92
N ASN A 57 -4.90 6.53 24.96
CA ASN A 57 -5.35 7.54 25.92
C ASN A 57 -6.66 8.24 25.51
N ASN A 58 -7.15 8.05 24.27
CA ASN A 58 -8.35 8.71 23.77
C ASN A 58 -9.11 7.83 22.77
N GLU A 59 -9.94 6.93 23.30
CA GLU A 59 -10.73 5.98 22.52
C GLU A 59 -11.59 6.65 21.43
N SER A 60 -12.28 7.74 21.76
CA SER A 60 -13.18 8.40 20.81
C SER A 60 -12.43 8.88 19.56
N VAL A 61 -11.29 9.55 19.75
CA VAL A 61 -10.53 10.12 18.63
C VAL A 61 -9.84 9.02 17.83
N ILE A 62 -9.32 7.98 18.49
CA ILE A 62 -8.60 6.90 17.80
C ILE A 62 -9.56 5.98 17.05
N PHE A 63 -10.72 5.66 17.60
CA PHE A 63 -11.69 4.81 16.89
C PHE A 63 -12.29 5.55 15.69
N GLU A 64 -12.55 6.85 15.81
CA GLU A 64 -12.94 7.69 14.66
C GLU A 64 -11.82 7.73 13.60
N LEU A 65 -10.56 7.82 14.01
CA LEU A 65 -9.42 7.75 13.09
C LEU A 65 -9.39 6.41 12.34
N ILE A 66 -9.53 5.28 13.04
CA ILE A 66 -9.53 3.96 12.40
C ILE A 66 -10.69 3.83 11.41
N ASP A 67 -11.90 4.24 11.80
CA ASP A 67 -13.07 4.22 10.92
C ASP A 67 -12.82 5.06 9.65
N GLN A 68 -12.26 6.27 9.80
CA GLN A 68 -11.88 7.13 8.67
C GLN A 68 -10.83 6.51 7.75
N LEU A 69 -9.84 5.80 8.29
CA LEU A 69 -8.79 5.17 7.49
C LEU A 69 -9.32 3.99 6.67
N ILE A 70 -10.22 3.18 7.25
CA ILE A 70 -10.89 2.07 6.56
C ILE A 70 -11.75 2.61 5.41
N GLU A 71 -12.57 3.63 5.66
CA GLU A 71 -13.42 4.24 4.63
C GLU A 71 -12.60 4.86 3.48
N LYS A 72 -11.49 5.54 3.82
CA LYS A 72 -10.57 6.10 2.81
C LYS A 72 -9.93 5.03 1.94
N ASN A 73 -9.57 3.87 2.49
CA ASN A 73 -9.00 2.77 1.70
C ASN A 73 -9.95 2.37 0.57
N ILE A 74 -11.20 2.09 0.93
CA ILE A 74 -12.25 1.66 -0.02
C ILE A 74 -12.50 2.75 -1.06
N HIS A 75 -12.67 4.00 -0.62
CA HIS A 75 -12.92 5.11 -1.52
C HIS A 75 -11.78 5.33 -2.52
N ASN A 76 -10.52 5.19 -2.11
CA ASN A 76 -9.36 5.42 -2.98
C ASN A 76 -9.30 4.43 -4.14
N ILE A 77 -9.60 3.16 -3.88
CA ILE A 77 -9.64 2.10 -4.89
C ILE A 77 -10.85 2.32 -5.82
N VAL A 78 -12.07 2.42 -5.26
CA VAL A 78 -13.34 2.45 -6.04
C VAL A 78 -13.52 3.77 -6.82
N SER A 79 -13.04 4.90 -6.30
CA SER A 79 -13.25 6.20 -6.96
C SER A 79 -12.47 6.33 -8.27
N ASN A 80 -11.26 5.76 -8.34
CA ASN A 80 -10.36 5.87 -9.48
C ASN A 80 -10.48 4.72 -10.49
N THR A 81 -11.10 3.60 -10.10
CA THR A 81 -11.23 2.38 -10.90
C THR A 81 -12.70 2.07 -11.19
N GLU A 82 -12.95 1.07 -12.05
CA GLU A 82 -14.29 0.45 -12.21
C GLU A 82 -14.48 -0.74 -11.26
N ILE A 83 -13.62 -0.87 -10.24
CA ILE A 83 -13.72 -1.90 -9.21
C ILE A 83 -14.79 -1.48 -8.21
N GLU A 84 -15.62 -2.44 -7.82
CA GLU A 84 -16.63 -2.33 -6.78
C GLU A 84 -16.12 -2.98 -5.48
N PHE A 85 -16.63 -2.55 -4.34
CA PHE A 85 -16.33 -3.18 -3.06
C PHE A 85 -17.58 -3.89 -2.54
N ASP A 86 -17.43 -5.15 -2.17
CA ASP A 86 -18.48 -5.95 -1.55
C ASP A 86 -18.36 -5.82 -0.03
N ASP A 87 -19.26 -5.05 0.59
CA ASP A 87 -19.25 -4.81 2.04
C ASP A 87 -19.54 -6.06 2.87
N GLU A 88 -20.19 -7.08 2.29
CA GLU A 88 -20.51 -8.32 3.01
C GLU A 88 -19.30 -9.24 3.06
N LEU A 89 -18.61 -9.39 1.93
CA LEU A 89 -17.44 -10.25 1.80
C LEU A 89 -16.12 -9.53 2.12
N GLY A 90 -16.14 -8.20 2.20
CA GLY A 90 -14.95 -7.37 2.37
C GLY A 90 -14.01 -7.38 1.16
N LEU A 91 -14.48 -7.80 -0.02
CA LEU A 91 -13.66 -8.04 -1.20
C LEU A 91 -13.84 -6.98 -2.26
N PHE A 92 -12.77 -6.74 -3.02
CA PHE A 92 -12.85 -5.96 -4.25
C PHE A 92 -13.27 -6.83 -5.42
N LYS A 93 -14.13 -6.29 -6.27
CA LYS A 93 -14.73 -6.99 -7.40
C LYS A 93 -14.59 -6.18 -8.67
N THR A 94 -14.00 -6.78 -9.69
CA THR A 94 -14.00 -6.29 -11.06
C THR A 94 -15.23 -6.82 -11.80
N PRO A 95 -15.55 -6.30 -13.00
CA PRO A 95 -16.56 -6.91 -13.86
C PRO A 95 -16.30 -8.39 -14.19
N LEU A 96 -15.05 -8.85 -14.03
CA LEU A 96 -14.62 -10.22 -14.33
C LEU A 96 -14.60 -11.13 -13.11
N GLY A 97 -14.70 -10.61 -11.89
CA GLY A 97 -14.69 -11.41 -10.66
C GLY A 97 -14.03 -10.71 -9.48
N PHE A 98 -13.89 -11.42 -8.37
CA PHE A 98 -13.16 -10.89 -7.21
C PHE A 98 -11.68 -10.74 -7.51
N VAL A 99 -11.07 -9.72 -6.91
CA VAL A 99 -9.63 -9.48 -6.97
C VAL A 99 -8.96 -10.34 -5.92
N ASP A 100 -8.03 -11.18 -6.36
CA ASP A 100 -7.21 -12.05 -5.51
C ASP A 100 -5.71 -11.74 -5.70
N ALA A 101 -4.86 -12.42 -4.92
CA ALA A 101 -3.41 -12.24 -5.00
C ALA A 101 -2.84 -12.54 -6.40
N HIS A 102 -3.42 -13.49 -7.15
CA HIS A 102 -2.95 -13.86 -8.49
C HIS A 102 -3.21 -12.75 -9.52
N ILE A 103 -4.42 -12.18 -9.52
CA ILE A 103 -4.78 -11.04 -10.37
C ILE A 103 -3.86 -9.85 -10.10
N ILE A 104 -3.56 -9.60 -8.82
CA ILE A 104 -2.68 -8.50 -8.39
C ILE A 104 -1.24 -8.76 -8.86
N ASP A 105 -0.73 -9.98 -8.70
CA ASP A 105 0.61 -10.36 -9.16
C ASP A 105 0.76 -10.21 -10.69
N GLU A 106 -0.24 -10.65 -11.45
CA GLU A 106 -0.24 -10.53 -12.91
C GLU A 106 -0.33 -9.06 -13.35
N ALA A 107 -1.19 -8.26 -12.71
CA ALA A 107 -1.30 -6.83 -12.98
C ALA A 107 0.00 -6.09 -12.69
N GLU A 108 0.67 -6.41 -11.58
CA GLU A 108 1.95 -5.82 -11.20
C GLU A 108 3.03 -6.18 -12.22
N LYS A 109 3.09 -7.45 -12.63
CA LYS A 109 4.01 -7.91 -13.68
C LYS A 109 3.81 -7.15 -14.99
N LEU A 110 2.56 -6.96 -15.43
CA LEU A 110 2.27 -6.21 -16.66
C LEU A 110 2.72 -4.75 -16.55
N LEU A 111 2.47 -4.08 -15.42
CA LEU A 111 2.97 -2.72 -15.22
C LEU A 111 4.50 -2.68 -15.31
N ASN A 112 5.18 -3.64 -14.69
CA ASN A 112 6.65 -3.75 -14.70
C ASN A 112 7.21 -3.89 -16.11
N GLU A 113 6.59 -4.71 -16.95
CA GLU A 113 7.00 -4.91 -18.32
C GLU A 113 6.75 -3.67 -19.21
N MET A 114 5.72 -2.88 -18.90
CA MET A 114 5.37 -1.67 -19.65
C MET A 114 6.23 -0.44 -19.31
N VAL A 115 6.64 -0.25 -18.05
CA VAL A 115 7.38 0.95 -17.59
C VAL A 115 8.63 1.27 -18.45
N PRO A 116 9.48 0.30 -18.84
CA PRO A 116 10.64 0.57 -19.70
C PRO A 116 10.30 1.20 -21.05
N PHE A 117 9.11 0.93 -21.60
CA PHE A 117 8.63 1.55 -22.84
C PHE A 117 8.21 3.00 -22.60
N PHE A 118 7.48 3.25 -21.52
CA PHE A 118 7.02 4.59 -21.15
C PHE A 118 8.19 5.53 -20.86
N LYS A 119 9.24 5.05 -20.19
CA LYS A 119 10.47 5.82 -19.96
C LYS A 119 11.19 6.22 -21.26
N LYS A 120 10.99 5.47 -22.35
CA LYS A 120 11.50 5.79 -23.69
C LYS A 120 10.52 6.62 -24.53
N GLY A 121 9.35 6.96 -23.98
CA GLY A 121 8.28 7.66 -24.68
C GLY A 121 7.51 6.79 -25.67
N ASP A 122 7.62 5.46 -25.60
CA ASP A 122 6.83 4.56 -26.44
C ASP A 122 5.52 4.18 -25.75
N PHE A 123 4.42 4.75 -26.26
CA PHE A 123 3.05 4.47 -25.85
C PHE A 123 2.22 3.83 -26.96
N SER A 124 2.87 3.41 -28.06
CA SER A 124 2.18 3.16 -29.32
C SER A 124 2.45 1.77 -29.91
N SER A 125 3.52 1.10 -29.51
CA SER A 125 3.85 -0.23 -30.01
C SER A 125 2.77 -1.27 -29.70
N ASP A 126 2.62 -2.24 -30.60
CA ASP A 126 1.59 -3.29 -30.49
C ASP A 126 1.76 -4.13 -29.21
N SER A 127 3.01 -4.35 -28.78
CA SER A 127 3.32 -5.03 -27.52
C SER A 127 2.79 -4.24 -26.32
N VAL A 128 3.05 -2.93 -26.24
CA VAL A 128 2.57 -2.06 -25.16
C VAL A 128 1.05 -1.96 -25.16
N ARG A 129 0.42 -1.85 -26.34
CA ARG A 129 -1.04 -1.88 -26.47
C ARG A 129 -1.65 -3.17 -25.95
N THR A 130 -1.02 -4.30 -26.25
CA THR A 130 -1.49 -5.62 -25.80
C THR A 130 -1.37 -5.74 -24.28
N MET A 131 -0.20 -5.42 -23.72
CA MET A 131 0.01 -5.44 -22.26
C MET A 131 -0.94 -4.48 -21.53
N PHE A 132 -1.20 -3.31 -22.09
CA PHE A 132 -2.14 -2.34 -21.50
C PHE A 132 -3.58 -2.84 -21.53
N CYS A 133 -4.04 -3.46 -22.62
CA CYS A 133 -5.35 -4.09 -22.67
C CYS A 133 -5.47 -5.21 -21.63
N ASP A 134 -4.43 -6.04 -21.50
CA ASP A 134 -4.39 -7.13 -20.53
C ASP A 134 -4.43 -6.59 -19.09
N TYR A 135 -3.68 -5.52 -18.81
CA TYR A 135 -3.71 -4.83 -17.53
C TYR A 135 -5.11 -4.31 -17.19
N LEU A 136 -5.82 -3.70 -18.15
CA LEU A 136 -7.17 -3.18 -17.93
C LEU A 136 -8.23 -4.27 -17.73
N MET A 137 -8.00 -5.49 -18.22
CA MET A 137 -8.86 -6.62 -17.90
C MET A 137 -8.72 -7.01 -16.42
N LEU A 138 -7.52 -6.90 -15.85
CA LEU A 138 -7.26 -7.20 -14.44
C LEU A 138 -7.67 -6.05 -13.53
N ILE A 139 -7.27 -4.81 -13.86
CA ILE A 139 -7.50 -3.60 -13.06
C ILE A 139 -8.19 -2.53 -13.93
N PRO A 140 -9.53 -2.61 -14.08
CA PRO A 140 -10.26 -1.74 -14.98
C PRO A 140 -10.27 -0.28 -14.48
N GLN A 141 -9.94 0.65 -15.38
CA GLN A 141 -9.79 2.07 -15.08
C GLN A 141 -10.97 2.87 -15.66
N LYS A 142 -11.44 3.90 -14.93
CA LYS A 142 -12.44 4.83 -15.46
C LYS A 142 -11.83 5.72 -16.55
N ALA A 143 -12.31 5.61 -17.78
CA ALA A 143 -11.91 6.45 -18.91
C ALA A 143 -13.06 7.35 -19.38
N LYS A 144 -12.80 8.64 -19.62
CA LYS A 144 -13.87 9.63 -19.92
C LYS A 144 -14.34 9.68 -21.38
N SER A 145 -13.67 9.02 -22.33
CA SER A 145 -14.16 8.92 -23.73
C SER A 145 -13.20 8.17 -24.66
N LYS A 146 -11.88 8.36 -24.50
CA LYS A 146 -10.86 7.65 -25.27
C LYS A 146 -9.85 7.05 -24.32
N LEU A 147 -9.73 5.74 -24.37
CA LEU A 147 -8.72 4.98 -23.64
C LEU A 147 -7.37 5.17 -24.34
N ALA A 148 -6.58 6.12 -23.85
CA ALA A 148 -5.22 6.39 -24.34
C ALA A 148 -4.22 6.08 -23.24
N ILE A 149 -3.15 5.35 -23.55
CA ILE A 149 -2.15 4.87 -22.58
C ILE A 149 -1.51 6.04 -21.85
N GLU A 150 -1.24 7.11 -22.58
CA GLU A 150 -0.70 8.38 -22.07
C GLU A 150 -1.58 8.99 -20.98
N THR A 151 -2.90 8.74 -21.01
CA THR A 151 -3.82 9.23 -19.98
C THR A 151 -3.48 8.68 -18.60
N PHE A 152 -2.84 7.51 -18.55
CA PHE A 152 -2.54 6.77 -17.32
C PHE A 152 -1.04 6.63 -17.03
N PHE A 153 -0.15 6.88 -18.01
CA PHE A 153 1.28 6.56 -17.87
C PHE A 153 2.26 7.58 -18.48
N ASP A 154 1.80 8.75 -18.96
CA ASP A 154 2.69 9.76 -19.58
C ASP A 154 3.65 10.46 -18.60
N THR A 155 3.38 10.39 -17.30
CA THR A 155 4.23 10.94 -16.25
C THR A 155 4.53 9.89 -15.18
N GLU A 156 5.69 10.03 -14.52
CA GLU A 156 6.06 9.21 -13.36
C GLU A 156 4.97 9.24 -12.28
N GLU A 157 4.38 10.42 -12.06
CA GLU A 157 3.18 10.63 -11.25
C GLU A 157 2.04 9.65 -11.54
N LYS A 158 1.67 9.49 -12.82
CA LYS A 158 0.54 8.61 -13.17
C LYS A 158 0.91 7.14 -13.12
N ILE A 159 2.17 6.80 -13.45
CA ILE A 159 2.70 5.45 -13.25
C ILE A 159 2.61 5.08 -11.76
N ASP A 160 3.06 5.96 -10.88
CA ASP A 160 3.03 5.76 -9.42
C ASP A 160 1.61 5.58 -8.88
N LYS A 161 0.66 6.33 -9.47
CA LYS A 161 -0.76 6.17 -9.14
C LYS A 161 -1.23 4.73 -9.40
N GLN A 162 -0.88 4.15 -10.56
CA GLN A 162 -1.32 2.82 -10.96
C GLN A 162 -0.74 1.73 -10.04
N PHE A 163 0.56 1.76 -9.77
CA PHE A 163 1.16 0.82 -8.82
C PHE A 163 0.60 0.95 -7.41
N GLY A 164 0.32 2.16 -6.93
CA GLY A 164 -0.25 2.27 -5.61
C GLY A 164 -1.70 1.75 -5.53
N ILE A 165 -2.48 1.74 -6.62
CA ILE A 165 -3.79 1.05 -6.65
C ILE A 165 -3.57 -0.45 -6.44
N ILE A 166 -2.58 -1.05 -7.12
CA ILE A 166 -2.21 -2.46 -6.92
C ILE A 166 -1.77 -2.71 -5.48
N ALA A 167 -0.95 -1.83 -4.90
CA ALA A 167 -0.49 -1.98 -3.51
C ALA A 167 -1.66 -1.91 -2.50
N ASP A 168 -2.61 -1.00 -2.69
CA ASP A 168 -3.79 -0.86 -1.82
C ASP A 168 -4.70 -2.11 -1.94
N LEU A 169 -4.87 -2.65 -3.15
CA LEU A 169 -5.58 -3.92 -3.37
C LEU A 169 -4.87 -5.09 -2.69
N ARG A 170 -3.55 -5.19 -2.86
CA ARG A 170 -2.71 -6.24 -2.24
C ARG A 170 -2.85 -6.24 -0.73
N SER A 171 -2.64 -5.07 -0.12
CA SER A 171 -2.78 -4.92 1.33
C SER A 171 -4.17 -5.30 1.81
N SER A 172 -5.22 -5.08 1.02
CA SER A 172 -6.58 -5.44 1.40
C SER A 172 -6.82 -6.95 1.32
N VAL A 173 -6.35 -7.61 0.25
CA VAL A 173 -6.45 -9.07 0.10
C VAL A 173 -5.65 -9.80 1.19
N GLU A 174 -4.40 -9.39 1.41
CA GLU A 174 -3.54 -10.00 2.44
C GLU A 174 -4.15 -9.86 3.85
N GLN A 175 -4.79 -8.72 4.14
CA GLN A 175 -5.50 -8.53 5.41
C GLN A 175 -6.65 -9.52 5.60
N LEU A 176 -7.41 -9.79 4.53
CA LEU A 176 -8.52 -10.75 4.56
C LEU A 176 -8.03 -12.18 4.73
N ASP A 177 -6.99 -12.56 4.00
CA ASP A 177 -6.41 -13.89 4.08
C ASP A 177 -5.89 -14.17 5.50
N GLU A 178 -5.20 -13.20 6.11
CA GLU A 178 -4.73 -13.32 7.49
C GLU A 178 -5.89 -13.48 8.50
N ILE A 179 -6.96 -12.68 8.38
CA ILE A 179 -8.15 -12.82 9.23
C ILE A 179 -8.78 -14.20 9.05
N ASN A 180 -8.94 -14.65 7.80
CA ASN A 180 -9.52 -15.95 7.50
C ASN A 180 -8.68 -17.10 8.07
N GLU A 181 -7.35 -17.04 7.95
CA GLU A 181 -6.45 -18.02 8.53
C GLU A 181 -6.56 -18.10 10.06
N GLN A 182 -6.62 -16.96 10.74
CA GLN A 182 -6.77 -16.92 12.20
C GLN A 182 -8.11 -17.50 12.63
N LEU A 183 -9.22 -17.11 11.99
CA LEU A 183 -10.55 -17.65 12.27
C LEU A 183 -10.60 -19.18 12.04
N LEU A 184 -9.97 -19.67 10.97
CA LEU A 184 -9.89 -21.11 10.69
C LEU A 184 -9.09 -21.88 11.74
N LYS A 185 -8.03 -21.28 12.31
CA LYS A 185 -7.27 -21.89 13.42
C LYS A 185 -8.14 -21.98 14.68
N GLU A 186 -8.87 -20.93 15.04
CA GLU A 186 -9.71 -20.90 16.23
C GLU A 186 -10.89 -21.88 16.17
N VAL A 187 -11.54 -22.01 15.01
CA VAL A 187 -12.61 -23.00 14.79
C VAL A 187 -12.08 -24.42 14.99
N LYS A 188 -10.85 -24.71 14.55
CA LYS A 188 -10.19 -26.01 14.77
C LYS A 188 -9.88 -26.25 16.26
N GLU A 189 -9.57 -25.20 17.01
CA GLU A 189 -9.24 -25.26 18.44
C GLU A 189 -10.46 -25.31 19.38
N LYS A 190 -11.70 -25.33 18.85
CA LYS A 190 -12.96 -25.47 19.61
C LYS A 190 -13.14 -24.45 20.76
N ARG A 191 -12.71 -23.20 20.58
CA ARG A 191 -13.00 -22.13 21.54
C ARG A 191 -14.46 -21.68 21.34
N GLU A 192 -15.32 -21.95 22.33
CA GLU A 192 -16.78 -21.72 22.25
C GLU A 192 -17.20 -20.23 22.22
N ASN A 193 -16.31 -19.33 22.65
CA ASN A 193 -16.43 -17.91 22.40
C ASN A 193 -15.44 -17.57 21.29
N GLN A 194 -15.91 -17.09 20.13
CA GLN A 194 -15.03 -16.55 19.09
C GLN A 194 -14.35 -15.29 19.65
N PRO A 195 -13.06 -15.36 20.05
CA PRO A 195 -12.32 -14.17 20.40
C PRO A 195 -12.19 -13.33 19.13
N THR A 196 -12.12 -12.02 19.27
CA THR A 196 -11.72 -11.20 18.13
C THR A 196 -10.28 -11.58 17.76
N PRO A 197 -9.97 -11.85 16.48
CA PRO A 197 -8.62 -12.25 16.05
C PRO A 197 -7.59 -11.25 16.56
N GLU A 198 -6.43 -11.74 17.02
CA GLU A 198 -5.33 -10.88 17.47
C GLU A 198 -4.70 -10.20 16.26
N LEU A 199 -5.09 -8.95 16.03
CA LEU A 199 -4.68 -8.14 14.88
C LEU A 199 -3.74 -7.01 15.30
N PHE A 200 -4.01 -6.32 16.41
CA PHE A 200 -3.27 -5.13 16.81
C PHE A 200 -2.38 -5.36 18.03
N GLY A 201 -1.07 -5.35 17.80
CA GLY A 201 -0.06 -5.24 18.85
C GLY A 201 0.53 -3.83 18.86
N CYS A 202 -0.28 -2.81 19.13
CA CYS A 202 0.18 -1.43 19.10
C CYS A 202 -0.53 -0.50 20.10
N SER A 203 0.10 0.65 20.36
CA SER A 203 -0.53 1.79 21.02
C SER A 203 -0.60 2.99 20.07
N VAL A 204 -1.70 3.74 20.17
CA VAL A 204 -1.91 4.99 19.43
C VAL A 204 -2.48 6.01 20.41
N ASN A 205 -1.71 7.03 20.75
CA ASN A 205 -2.10 8.04 21.73
C ASN A 205 -2.21 9.42 21.06
N LEU A 206 -3.28 10.15 21.34
CA LEU A 206 -3.37 11.55 20.95
C LEU A 206 -2.34 12.37 21.73
N VAL A 207 -1.50 13.10 21.01
CA VAL A 207 -0.53 14.02 21.62
C VAL A 207 -1.22 15.36 21.88
N GLU A 208 -1.32 15.74 23.15
CA GLU A 208 -1.82 17.05 23.58
C GLU A 208 -0.69 18.00 24.03
N ASP A 209 0.53 17.47 24.21
CA ASP A 209 1.69 18.28 24.59
C ASP A 209 2.10 19.20 23.43
N GLN A 210 1.90 20.51 23.65
CA GLN A 210 2.18 21.53 22.65
C GLN A 210 3.67 21.59 22.27
N ALA A 211 4.59 21.27 23.18
CA ALA A 211 6.02 21.28 22.89
C ALA A 211 6.39 20.20 21.86
N VAL A 212 5.82 18.99 22.01
CA VAL A 212 6.00 17.89 21.05
C VAL A 212 5.37 18.24 19.70
N ILE A 213 4.17 18.80 19.71
CA ILE A 213 3.49 19.25 18.48
C ILE A 213 4.31 20.31 17.75
N ASP A 214 4.86 21.28 18.47
CA ASP A 214 5.65 22.37 17.89
C ASP A 214 7.00 21.88 17.36
N GLU A 215 7.63 20.90 18.03
CA GLU A 215 8.81 20.21 17.52
C GLU A 215 8.50 19.50 16.19
N ILE A 216 7.40 18.75 16.12
CA ILE A 216 6.99 18.06 14.89
C ILE A 216 6.66 19.06 13.77
N LYS A 217 5.98 20.17 14.09
CA LYS A 217 5.74 21.27 13.14
C LYS A 217 7.05 21.85 12.63
N LYS A 218 8.05 22.04 13.51
CA LYS A 218 9.37 22.53 13.14
C LYS A 218 10.09 21.54 12.22
N ILE A 219 10.08 20.24 12.55
CA ILE A 219 10.63 19.19 11.68
C ILE A 219 9.94 19.24 10.31
N TYR A 220 8.61 19.31 10.30
CA TYR A 220 7.80 19.41 9.08
C TYR A 220 8.16 20.63 8.23
N GLN A 221 8.35 21.80 8.85
CA GLN A 221 8.65 23.07 8.17
C GLN A 221 10.11 23.18 7.71
N SER A 222 11.05 22.61 8.46
CA SER A 222 12.50 22.77 8.24
C SER A 222 12.99 22.27 6.88
N ASN A 223 12.29 21.31 6.27
CA ASN A 223 12.68 20.68 5.01
C ASN A 223 11.53 20.71 3.98
N GLN A 224 10.69 21.75 4.00
CA GLN A 224 9.68 21.94 2.95
C GLN A 224 10.34 22.43 1.67
N SER A 225 10.13 21.71 0.57
CA SER A 225 10.37 22.29 -0.75
C SER A 225 9.12 23.08 -1.20
N SER A 226 9.32 24.35 -1.54
CA SER A 226 8.30 25.28 -2.04
C SER A 226 7.74 24.91 -3.41
N TYR A 227 8.36 23.94 -4.10
CA TYR A 227 7.96 23.49 -5.44
C TYR A 227 6.87 22.41 -5.42
N HIS A 228 6.52 21.85 -4.26
CA HIS A 228 5.47 20.83 -4.18
C HIS A 228 4.10 21.44 -3.85
N SER A 229 3.05 20.93 -4.49
CA SER A 229 1.64 21.31 -4.28
C SER A 229 1.16 21.12 -2.84
N SER A 230 1.81 20.21 -2.10
CA SER A 230 1.64 19.90 -0.68
C SER A 230 2.15 20.98 0.30
N SER A 231 2.88 22.00 -0.16
CA SER A 231 3.45 23.07 0.69
C SER A 231 2.43 23.88 1.51
N ASN A 232 1.16 23.86 1.10
CA ASN A 232 0.08 24.55 1.82
C ASN A 232 -0.54 23.74 2.96
N MET A 233 -0.18 22.47 3.11
CA MET A 233 -0.73 21.62 4.16
C MET A 233 -0.18 21.99 5.54
N ARG A 234 -0.95 21.71 6.58
CA ARG A 234 -0.61 22.00 7.98
C ARG A 234 -0.80 20.77 8.84
N VAL A 235 0.02 20.64 9.88
CA VAL A 235 -0.16 19.61 10.91
C VAL A 235 -1.48 19.86 11.63
N LYS A 236 -2.40 18.89 11.56
CA LYS A 236 -3.73 18.93 12.16
C LYS A 236 -3.76 18.20 13.51
N ARG A 237 -3.34 16.92 13.52
CA ARG A 237 -3.25 16.08 14.73
C ARG A 237 -1.94 15.31 14.71
N VAL A 238 -1.42 15.04 15.90
CA VAL A 238 -0.26 14.18 16.11
C VAL A 238 -0.68 13.04 17.01
N PHE A 239 -0.33 11.84 16.59
CA PHE A 239 -0.53 10.63 17.37
C PHE A 239 0.84 10.03 17.68
N GLU A 240 1.13 9.74 18.94
CA GLU A 240 2.26 8.89 19.32
C GLU A 240 1.88 7.45 19.02
N VAL A 241 2.76 6.73 18.33
CA VAL A 241 2.51 5.36 17.87
C VAL A 241 3.62 4.47 18.37
N THR A 242 3.26 3.33 18.95
CA THR A 242 4.18 2.23 19.23
C THR A 242 3.63 0.98 18.56
N ILE A 243 4.40 0.36 17.68
CA ILE A 243 4.11 -0.98 17.15
C ILE A 243 5.03 -1.94 17.89
N ASP A 244 4.46 -2.87 18.66
CA ASP A 244 5.17 -3.58 19.72
C ASP A 244 6.36 -4.36 19.20
N HIS A 245 6.15 -5.17 18.15
CA HIS A 245 7.20 -6.01 17.60
C HIS A 245 8.31 -5.19 16.93
N MET A 246 7.99 -4.08 16.25
CA MET A 246 8.99 -3.18 15.65
C MET A 246 9.81 -2.47 16.73
N THR A 247 9.13 -1.97 17.77
CA THR A 247 9.77 -1.29 18.90
C THR A 247 10.70 -2.23 19.64
N LYS A 248 10.22 -3.44 19.93
CA LYS A 248 11.01 -4.52 20.53
C LYS A 248 12.22 -4.87 19.66
N GLY A 249 12.03 -5.07 18.36
CA GLY A 249 13.12 -5.35 17.42
C GLY A 249 14.18 -4.25 17.40
N PHE A 250 13.76 -2.98 17.40
CA PHE A 250 14.66 -1.84 17.45
C PHE A 250 15.48 -1.78 18.75
N GLU A 251 14.84 -2.03 19.90
CA GLU A 251 15.46 -1.97 21.22
C GLU A 251 16.37 -3.16 21.52
N GLU A 252 15.89 -4.39 21.27
CA GLU A 252 16.66 -5.61 21.53
C GLU A 252 17.93 -5.69 20.66
N ASN A 253 17.88 -5.14 19.45
CA ASN A 253 19.05 -5.02 18.58
C ASN A 253 19.89 -3.76 18.84
N LYS A 254 19.54 -2.95 19.85
CA LYS A 254 20.25 -1.73 20.26
C LYS A 254 20.44 -0.73 19.13
N MET A 255 19.43 -0.58 18.28
CA MET A 255 19.50 0.31 17.12
C MET A 255 19.62 1.78 17.52
N SER A 256 19.12 2.17 18.69
CA SER A 256 19.30 3.52 19.27
C SER A 256 20.74 3.85 19.62
N GLU A 257 21.60 2.85 19.87
CA GLU A 257 23.01 3.02 20.22
C GLU A 257 23.92 3.08 18.98
N GLN A 258 23.38 2.79 17.80
CA GLN A 258 24.11 2.87 16.54
C GLN A 258 24.41 4.33 16.18
N LYS A 259 25.43 4.53 15.34
CA LYS A 259 25.66 5.82 14.69
C LYS A 259 24.56 6.09 13.65
N ASN A 260 24.32 7.37 13.37
CA ASN A 260 23.39 7.82 12.35
C ASN A 260 21.94 7.33 12.56
N VAL A 261 21.41 7.47 13.78
CA VAL A 261 19.96 7.33 14.03
C VAL A 261 19.29 8.65 13.69
N TRP A 262 18.44 8.63 12.66
CA TRP A 262 17.78 9.82 12.13
C TRP A 262 16.27 9.75 12.33
N THR A 263 15.64 10.90 12.55
CA THR A 263 14.19 11.01 12.59
C THR A 263 13.67 11.41 11.21
N LEU A 264 13.00 10.49 10.50
CA LEU A 264 12.67 10.61 9.09
C LEU A 264 11.19 10.38 8.80
N TRP A 265 10.69 11.01 7.73
CA TRP A 265 9.32 10.86 7.26
C TRP A 265 9.15 9.62 6.40
N HIS A 266 8.11 8.84 6.68
CA HIS A 266 7.58 7.82 5.80
C HIS A 266 6.16 8.21 5.37
N GLY A 267 6.02 8.60 4.11
CA GLY A 267 4.72 8.88 3.52
C GLY A 267 3.99 7.57 3.25
N THR A 268 2.70 7.49 3.57
CA THR A 268 1.87 6.34 3.22
C THR A 268 0.45 6.80 2.90
N ARG A 269 -0.25 6.04 2.04
CA ARG A 269 -1.66 6.27 1.74
C ARG A 269 -2.49 5.98 2.99
N ALA A 270 -3.59 6.70 3.16
CA ALA A 270 -4.47 6.54 4.32
C ALA A 270 -4.93 5.09 4.52
N GLY A 271 -5.26 4.38 3.43
CA GLY A 271 -5.70 2.98 3.50
C GLY A 271 -4.65 2.01 4.06
N ASN A 272 -3.37 2.34 3.89
CA ASN A 272 -2.27 1.49 4.36
C ASN A 272 -1.90 1.73 5.82
N VAL A 273 -2.40 2.81 6.45
CA VAL A 273 -2.10 3.12 7.85
C VAL A 273 -2.61 2.01 8.78
N VAL A 274 -3.83 1.51 8.57
CA VAL A 274 -4.38 0.41 9.37
C VAL A 274 -3.53 -0.86 9.22
N SER A 275 -3.08 -1.15 7.99
CA SER A 275 -2.17 -2.26 7.69
C SER A 275 -0.86 -2.13 8.46
N ILE A 276 -0.27 -0.93 8.46
CA ILE A 276 1.00 -0.66 9.16
C ILE A 276 0.84 -0.75 10.69
N LEU A 277 -0.29 -0.29 11.24
CA LEU A 277 -0.57 -0.43 12.68
C LEU A 277 -0.74 -1.90 13.10
N LYS A 278 -1.20 -2.76 12.19
CA LYS A 278 -1.37 -4.20 12.37
C LYS A 278 -0.03 -4.94 12.27
N ASN A 279 0.62 -4.78 11.12
CA ASN A 279 1.72 -5.64 10.67
C ASN A 279 3.09 -4.97 10.74
N GLY A 280 3.17 -3.68 11.05
CA GLY A 280 4.38 -2.90 10.90
C GLY A 280 4.66 -2.50 9.45
N LEU A 281 5.80 -1.87 9.23
CA LEU A 281 6.30 -1.63 7.88
C LEU A 281 6.83 -2.95 7.31
N ILE A 282 6.63 -3.17 6.01
CA ILE A 282 7.06 -4.38 5.33
C ILE A 282 8.12 -4.05 4.26
N ILE A 283 8.99 -5.01 4.00
CA ILE A 283 9.81 -5.03 2.79
C ILE A 283 9.11 -5.98 1.81
N PRO A 284 8.46 -5.46 0.76
CA PRO A 284 7.92 -6.24 -0.34
C PRO A 284 8.92 -7.24 -0.90
N PRO A 285 8.44 -8.42 -1.34
CA PRO A 285 9.28 -9.48 -1.86
C PRO A 285 10.04 -9.07 -3.13
N GLU A 286 11.16 -9.74 -3.41
CA GLU A 286 12.01 -9.47 -4.58
C GLU A 286 11.28 -9.64 -5.93
N THR A 287 10.17 -10.36 -5.94
CA THR A 287 9.32 -10.58 -7.12
C THR A 287 8.50 -9.34 -7.53
N ALA A 288 8.43 -8.32 -6.69
CA ALA A 288 7.79 -7.03 -6.99
C ALA A 288 8.70 -6.22 -7.95
N GLY A 289 8.59 -6.49 -9.26
CA GLY A 289 9.52 -6.01 -10.29
C GLY A 289 9.65 -4.48 -10.41
N HIS A 290 8.62 -3.72 -10.06
CA HIS A 290 8.68 -2.29 -9.76
C HIS A 290 7.80 -2.04 -8.55
N VAL A 291 8.43 -1.54 -7.51
CA VAL A 291 7.73 -0.82 -6.46
C VAL A 291 8.06 0.65 -6.65
N VAL A 292 7.02 1.48 -6.66
CA VAL A 292 7.11 2.94 -6.78
C VAL A 292 8.19 3.50 -5.86
N GLY A 293 9.03 4.37 -6.40
CA GLY A 293 10.09 5.04 -5.64
C GLY A 293 11.28 4.15 -5.26
N ARG A 294 11.38 2.90 -5.76
CA ARG A 294 12.51 2.01 -5.45
C ARG A 294 13.70 2.11 -6.38
N MET A 295 14.25 3.31 -6.50
CA MET A 295 15.45 3.55 -7.32
C MET A 295 16.71 2.84 -6.80
N PHE A 296 16.68 2.32 -5.56
CA PHE A 296 17.84 1.77 -4.85
C PHE A 296 17.54 0.41 -4.19
N GLY A 297 16.67 -0.39 -4.81
CA GLY A 297 16.39 -1.78 -4.41
C GLY A 297 15.29 -1.93 -3.35
N ASN A 298 15.10 -3.16 -2.89
CA ASN A 298 14.00 -3.54 -2.00
C ASN A 298 14.27 -3.21 -0.54
N GLY A 299 13.71 -2.10 -0.08
CA GLY A 299 13.78 -1.68 1.31
C GLY A 299 12.60 -0.79 1.69
N VAL A 300 12.64 -0.28 2.91
CA VAL A 300 11.70 0.75 3.37
C VAL A 300 12.31 2.12 3.11
N TYR A 301 11.55 2.97 2.44
CA TYR A 301 11.99 4.28 1.97
C TYR A 301 11.53 5.39 2.91
N PHE A 302 12.45 6.29 3.19
CA PHE A 302 12.28 7.44 4.06
C PHE A 302 12.81 8.71 3.39
N SER A 303 12.36 9.86 3.88
CA SER A 303 12.81 11.16 3.41
C SER A 303 12.89 12.13 4.58
N ASN A 304 13.89 13.01 4.56
CA ASN A 304 13.95 14.16 5.46
C ASN A 304 13.10 15.33 4.91
N ASN A 305 12.77 15.32 3.62
CA ASN A 305 11.87 16.27 2.97
C ASN A 305 10.41 15.84 3.19
N SER A 306 9.66 16.66 3.92
CA SER A 306 8.28 16.40 4.31
C SER A 306 7.30 16.50 3.14
N THR A 307 7.51 17.41 2.18
CA THR A 307 6.57 17.60 1.06
C THR A 307 6.65 16.49 0.03
N LYS A 308 7.81 15.85 -0.14
CA LYS A 308 7.95 14.61 -0.92
C LYS A 308 7.15 13.46 -0.32
N SER A 309 7.34 13.18 0.97
CA SER A 309 6.58 12.14 1.68
C SER A 309 5.08 12.45 1.68
N LEU A 310 4.72 13.73 1.75
CA LEU A 310 3.32 14.16 1.71
C LEU A 310 2.69 13.91 0.34
N ASN A 311 3.41 14.11 -0.77
CA ASN A 311 2.88 13.77 -2.09
C ASN A 311 2.54 12.28 -2.20
N TYR A 312 3.36 11.40 -1.64
CA TYR A 312 3.06 9.97 -1.59
C TYR A 312 1.79 9.67 -0.77
N SER A 313 1.61 10.39 0.36
CA SER A 313 0.46 10.21 1.23
C SER A 313 -0.85 10.79 0.70
N ALA A 314 -0.78 11.94 0.04
CA ALA A 314 -1.90 12.84 -0.07
C ALA A 314 -2.91 12.55 -1.16
N GLY A 315 -2.72 11.50 -1.97
CA GLY A 315 -3.70 11.25 -3.02
C GLY A 315 -3.81 12.39 -4.04
N PHE A 316 -2.89 13.39 -4.06
CA PHE A 316 -2.94 14.58 -4.96
C PHE A 316 -3.12 14.15 -6.44
N TRP A 317 -2.78 12.90 -6.71
CA TRP A 317 -3.01 12.03 -7.85
C TRP A 317 -4.48 11.89 -8.34
N SER A 318 -5.52 12.36 -7.63
CA SER A 318 -6.94 12.18 -8.03
C SER A 318 -7.61 13.42 -8.63
N GLY A 319 -6.95 14.58 -8.70
CA GLY A 319 -7.55 15.83 -9.18
C GLY A 319 -8.67 16.39 -8.28
N LYS A 320 -9.08 15.65 -7.25
CA LYS A 320 -9.81 16.15 -6.08
C LYS A 320 -8.78 16.43 -4.99
N LYS A 321 -8.83 17.61 -4.37
CA LYS A 321 -8.07 17.88 -3.14
C LYS A 321 -8.61 16.96 -2.05
N GLU A 322 -7.93 15.85 -1.80
CA GLU A 322 -8.05 15.18 -0.51
C GLU A 322 -7.40 16.07 0.53
N TYR A 323 -8.21 16.63 1.43
CA TYR A 323 -7.76 17.56 2.47
C TYR A 323 -7.16 16.85 3.68
N THR A 324 -6.87 15.55 3.62
CA THR A 324 -6.39 14.83 4.81
C THR A 324 -5.44 13.70 4.47
N CYS A 325 -4.20 13.85 4.93
CA CYS A 325 -3.08 12.98 4.59
C CYS A 325 -2.36 12.55 5.87
N TYR A 326 -1.64 11.44 5.83
CA TYR A 326 -0.97 10.85 6.98
C TYR A 326 0.47 10.47 6.68
N MET A 327 1.40 10.89 7.54
CA MET A 327 2.79 10.44 7.46
C MET A 327 3.24 9.88 8.79
N PHE A 328 4.06 8.84 8.74
CA PHE A 328 4.80 8.40 9.90
C PHE A 328 6.08 9.22 10.05
N LEU A 329 6.42 9.56 11.28
CA LEU A 329 7.74 10.03 11.67
C LEU A 329 8.40 8.90 12.46
N CYS A 330 9.52 8.41 11.95
CA CYS A 330 10.19 7.22 12.46
C CYS A 330 11.61 7.54 12.90
N ASP A 331 12.09 6.88 13.94
CA ASP A 331 13.52 6.75 14.18
C ASP A 331 14.07 5.65 13.27
N VAL A 332 15.12 5.98 12.52
CA VAL A 332 15.72 5.11 11.50
C VAL A 332 17.21 5.01 11.75
N ALA A 333 17.67 3.82 12.11
CA ALA A 333 19.08 3.53 12.37
C ALA A 333 19.82 3.27 11.05
N MET A 334 20.36 4.34 10.45
CA MET A 334 21.08 4.25 9.18
C MET A 334 22.39 3.48 9.31
N GLY A 335 23.05 3.53 10.48
CA GLY A 335 24.36 2.90 10.66
C GLY A 335 25.37 3.45 9.65
N GLU A 336 26.19 2.57 9.08
CA GLU A 336 27.03 2.91 7.92
C GLU A 336 26.23 2.91 6.63
N TYR A 337 25.88 4.08 6.13
CA TYR A 337 25.15 4.21 4.88
C TYR A 337 26.07 4.34 3.67
N PHE A 338 25.64 3.80 2.53
CA PHE A 338 26.26 3.99 1.23
C PHE A 338 25.61 5.16 0.48
N VAL A 339 26.40 6.01 -0.20
CA VAL A 339 25.88 7.07 -1.07
C VAL A 339 26.16 6.68 -2.54
N PRO A 340 25.12 6.31 -3.31
CA PRO A 340 25.29 5.89 -4.69
C PRO A 340 25.47 7.08 -5.64
N GLU A 341 26.21 6.90 -6.72
CA GLU A 341 26.39 7.92 -7.78
C GLU A 341 25.20 7.95 -8.77
N TYR A 342 24.46 6.87 -8.88
CA TYR A 342 23.32 6.73 -9.79
C TYR A 342 22.26 5.80 -9.22
N SER A 343 21.02 5.92 -9.72
CA SER A 343 19.94 5.00 -9.39
C SER A 343 20.19 3.63 -10.02
N ASP A 344 20.23 2.59 -9.20
CA ASP A 344 20.35 1.21 -9.64
C ASP A 344 19.63 0.31 -8.62
N SER A 345 18.58 -0.36 -9.09
CA SER A 345 17.74 -1.22 -8.26
C SER A 345 18.46 -2.50 -7.82
N SER A 346 19.58 -2.83 -8.49
CA SER A 346 20.47 -3.89 -8.06
C SER A 346 21.48 -3.44 -7.02
N LEU A 347 21.53 -2.15 -6.64
CA LEU A 347 22.39 -1.69 -5.55
C LEU A 347 21.97 -2.36 -4.25
N HIS A 348 22.75 -3.35 -3.86
CA HIS A 348 22.70 -3.99 -2.56
C HIS A 348 23.80 -3.43 -1.67
N LYS A 349 23.56 -3.60 -0.38
CA LYS A 349 24.31 -3.25 0.83
C LYS A 349 25.82 -3.56 0.89
N ASP A 350 26.60 -3.55 -0.19
CA ASP A 350 28.00 -4.01 -0.18
C ASP A 350 28.83 -3.33 0.92
N GLY A 351 28.99 -4.03 2.05
CA GLY A 351 29.63 -3.56 3.28
C GLY A 351 28.88 -2.51 4.11
N HIS A 352 27.65 -2.15 3.76
CA HIS A 352 26.87 -1.07 4.38
C HIS A 352 25.56 -1.55 4.98
N ASP A 353 25.00 -0.74 5.87
CA ASP A 353 23.77 -1.01 6.62
C ASP A 353 22.51 -0.47 5.92
N SER A 354 22.67 0.61 5.16
CA SER A 354 21.59 1.35 4.52
C SER A 354 22.11 2.12 3.30
N VAL A 355 21.21 2.73 2.54
CA VAL A 355 21.54 3.64 1.44
C VAL A 355 21.02 5.03 1.75
N PHE A 356 21.85 6.04 1.51
CA PHE A 356 21.48 7.44 1.48
C PHE A 356 21.66 7.98 0.06
N ALA A 357 20.58 7.95 -0.72
CA ALA A 357 20.56 8.57 -2.04
C ALA A 357 20.37 10.07 -1.89
N LYS A 358 21.39 10.83 -2.27
CA LYS A 358 21.49 12.26 -2.00
C LYS A 358 21.06 13.09 -3.20
N ALA A 359 20.28 14.13 -2.93
CA ALA A 359 19.78 15.03 -3.95
C ALA A 359 20.94 15.68 -4.73
N GLY A 360 20.88 15.63 -6.05
CA GLY A 360 21.91 16.17 -6.95
C GLY A 360 23.19 15.33 -7.07
N GLU A 361 23.32 14.24 -6.31
CA GLU A 361 24.49 13.34 -6.35
C GLU A 361 24.08 11.94 -6.83
N SER A 362 22.98 11.40 -6.33
CA SER A 362 22.49 10.05 -6.66
C SER A 362 21.44 10.04 -7.77
N SER A 363 21.46 11.03 -8.67
CA SER A 363 20.44 11.21 -9.74
C SER A 363 18.99 11.35 -9.24
N VAL A 364 18.80 11.74 -7.97
CA VAL A 364 17.49 12.05 -7.39
C VAL A 364 17.33 13.55 -7.14
N MET A 365 16.11 14.06 -7.29
CA MET A 365 15.79 15.47 -6.99
C MET A 365 15.71 15.77 -5.49
N ASN A 366 15.47 14.74 -4.67
CA ASN A 366 15.27 14.83 -3.24
C ASN A 366 15.94 13.65 -2.57
N ASN A 367 16.49 13.88 -1.38
CA ASN A 367 17.09 12.85 -0.56
C ASN A 367 16.14 11.66 -0.33
N GLU A 368 16.69 10.45 -0.38
CA GLU A 368 16.02 9.21 0.00
C GLU A 368 16.94 8.39 0.90
N MET A 369 16.35 7.83 1.94
CA MET A 369 17.02 6.96 2.89
C MET A 369 16.33 5.61 2.84
N ILE A 370 17.11 4.57 2.59
CA ILE A 370 16.61 3.22 2.35
C ILE A 370 17.25 2.29 3.35
N VAL A 371 16.42 1.57 4.09
CA VAL A 371 16.86 0.52 5.01
C VAL A 371 16.30 -0.83 4.56
N PHE A 372 17.12 -1.86 4.71
CA PHE A 372 16.84 -3.22 4.23
C PHE A 372 16.52 -4.20 5.36
N ASP A 373 16.42 -3.70 6.60
CA ASP A 373 16.09 -4.47 7.80
C ASP A 373 15.04 -3.70 8.60
N LEU A 374 13.93 -4.37 8.92
CA LEU A 374 12.82 -3.79 9.66
C LEU A 374 13.19 -3.45 11.10
N ASN A 375 14.16 -4.16 11.69
CA ASN A 375 14.61 -3.86 13.06
C ASN A 375 15.26 -2.48 13.17
N ARG A 376 15.73 -1.90 12.06
CA ARG A 376 16.33 -0.55 12.02
C ARG A 376 15.32 0.58 12.08
N ILE A 377 14.02 0.26 12.17
CA ILE A 377 12.95 1.25 12.10
C ILE A 377 12.10 1.17 13.35
N ARG A 378 11.86 2.33 13.95
CA ARG A 378 10.85 2.50 15.00
C ARG A 378 9.91 3.65 14.65
N PRO A 379 8.66 3.37 14.22
CA PRO A 379 7.63 4.38 14.12
C PRO A 379 7.41 5.05 15.48
N LYS A 380 7.37 6.39 15.50
CA LYS A 380 7.24 7.19 16.73
C LYS A 380 5.97 8.02 16.73
N TYR A 381 5.66 8.65 15.59
CA TYR A 381 4.44 9.42 15.44
C TYR A 381 3.73 9.11 14.13
N LEU A 382 2.40 9.15 14.15
CA LEU A 382 1.55 9.30 12.98
C LEU A 382 1.02 10.74 12.99
N VAL A 383 1.27 11.47 11.91
CA VAL A 383 0.89 12.89 11.80
C VAL A 383 -0.17 13.03 10.74
N GLU A 384 -1.29 13.63 11.10
CA GLU A 384 -2.37 14.00 10.19
C GLU A 384 -2.18 15.44 9.72
N PHE A 385 -2.35 15.64 8.41
CA PHE A 385 -2.20 16.93 7.74
C PHE A 385 -3.52 17.36 7.09
N ASN A 386 -3.79 18.66 6.97
CA ASN A 386 -4.91 19.21 6.21
C ASN A 386 -4.61 20.49 5.43
#